data_AF-A0A7K3Z6Z9-F1
#
_entry.id   AF-A0A7K3Z6Z9-F1
#
_cell.length_a   1.000
_cell.length_b   1.000
_cell.length_c   1.000
_cell.angle_alpha   90.00
_cell.angle_beta   90.00
_cell.angle_gamma   90.00
#
_symmetry.space_group_name_H-M   'P 1'
#
loop_
_entity.id
_entity.type
_entity.pdbx_description
1 polymer ?
#
loop_
_entity_poly.entity_id
_entity_poly.type
_entity_poly.pdbx_seq_one_letter_code
_entity_poly.pdbx_strand_id
1 'polypeptide(L)'
;MIILSGFVFYQIALLTMNNYNRVTDEMNQADWRRANEELTILGAHVTSSNYLDVTVKNTGSVQSVIEWIGIFDQSISPEGQQFFSANIPVPIGENRTFNSGQEGIFNSTFMITPTDHEYLVQLLTKEGNIYFFTLYPASKADLALSLIAVPATVYQGNNITLFVTVTNINEYDVIANNLVLDLTVDPT
;
A
#
# COMPACT_ATOMS: atom_id res chain seq x y z
N MET A 1 -15.20 63.76 -17.35
CA MET A 1 -15.54 62.47 -16.70
C MET A 1 -15.49 61.25 -17.62
N ILE A 2 -15.52 61.40 -18.96
CA ILE A 2 -15.46 60.26 -19.92
C ILE A 2 -14.05 59.63 -20.05
N ILE A 3 -12.99 60.42 -19.91
CA ILE A 3 -11.59 59.92 -20.01
C ILE A 3 -11.22 59.07 -18.79
N LEU A 4 -11.68 59.45 -17.59
CA LEU A 4 -11.42 58.72 -16.35
C LEU A 4 -12.15 57.38 -16.31
N SER A 5 -13.40 57.32 -16.79
CA SER A 5 -14.14 56.06 -16.89
C SER A 5 -13.51 55.11 -17.91
N GLY A 6 -13.08 55.59 -19.08
CA GLY A 6 -12.37 54.77 -20.08
C GLY A 6 -11.06 54.17 -19.56
N PHE A 7 -10.30 54.93 -18.77
CA PHE A 7 -9.08 54.42 -18.13
C PHE A 7 -9.37 53.32 -17.10
N VAL A 8 -10.41 53.47 -16.29
CA VAL A 8 -10.82 52.44 -15.31
C VAL A 8 -11.28 51.16 -16.01
N PHE A 9 -12.07 51.24 -17.08
CA PHE A 9 -12.47 50.07 -17.87
C PHE A 9 -11.28 49.36 -18.52
N TYR A 10 -10.31 50.12 -19.03
CA TYR A 10 -9.07 49.56 -19.58
C TYR A 10 -8.24 48.81 -18.53
N GLN A 11 -8.08 49.37 -17.33
CA GLN A 11 -7.37 48.72 -16.23
C GLN A 11 -8.06 47.42 -15.77
N ILE A 12 -9.39 47.40 -15.71
CA ILE A 12 -10.17 46.20 -15.39
C ILE A 12 -10.02 45.13 -16.48
N ALA A 13 -10.07 45.53 -17.75
CA ALA A 13 -9.87 44.61 -18.87
C ALA A 13 -8.47 43.99 -18.85
N LEU A 14 -7.43 44.78 -18.60
CA LEU A 14 -6.05 44.30 -18.46
C LEU A 14 -5.87 43.35 -17.27
N LEU A 15 -6.44 43.69 -16.10
CA LEU A 15 -6.39 42.81 -14.93
C LEU A 15 -7.08 41.47 -15.19
N THR A 16 -8.24 41.52 -15.86
CA THR A 16 -8.99 40.32 -16.25
C THR A 16 -8.19 39.46 -17.22
N MET A 17 -7.55 40.07 -18.21
CA MET A 17 -6.72 39.37 -19.20
C MET A 17 -5.47 38.76 -18.57
N ASN A 18 -4.80 39.49 -17.68
CA ASN A 18 -3.63 38.98 -16.94
C ASN A 18 -4.01 37.80 -16.02
N ASN A 19 -5.15 37.91 -15.32
CA ASN A 19 -5.66 36.82 -14.49
C ASN A 19 -6.05 35.60 -15.32
N TYR A 20 -6.69 35.81 -16.46
CA TYR A 20 -7.06 34.74 -17.39
C TYR A 20 -5.83 33.99 -17.91
N ASN A 21 -4.82 34.72 -18.38
CA ASN A 21 -3.58 34.12 -18.87
C ASN A 21 -2.86 33.34 -17.75
N ARG A 22 -2.75 33.92 -16.56
CA ARG A 22 -2.15 33.25 -15.39
C ARG A 22 -2.85 31.94 -15.05
N VAL A 23 -4.18 31.95 -14.96
CA VAL A 23 -4.95 30.74 -14.63
C VAL A 23 -4.81 29.69 -15.74
N THR A 24 -4.80 30.12 -17.00
CA THR A 24 -4.60 29.22 -18.14
C THR A 24 -3.23 28.55 -18.08
N ASP A 25 -2.17 29.31 -17.77
CA ASP A 25 -0.82 28.77 -17.62
C ASP A 25 -0.71 27.82 -16.41
N GLU A 26 -1.34 28.16 -15.29
CA GLU A 26 -1.42 27.30 -14.09
C GLU A 26 -2.14 25.98 -14.38
N MET A 27 -3.26 26.04 -15.11
CA MET A 27 -4.00 24.84 -15.53
C MET A 27 -3.17 23.97 -16.47
N ASN A 28 -2.53 24.57 -17.49
CA ASN A 28 -1.65 23.84 -18.41
C ASN A 28 -0.48 23.17 -17.66
N GLN A 29 0.09 23.84 -16.65
CA GLN A 29 1.14 23.27 -15.83
C GLN A 29 0.63 22.12 -14.96
N ALA A 30 -0.54 22.26 -14.33
CA ALA A 30 -1.16 21.21 -13.53
C ALA A 30 -1.49 19.98 -14.39
N ASP A 31 -2.08 20.18 -15.57
CA ASP A 31 -2.40 19.11 -16.52
C ASP A 31 -1.13 18.40 -16.99
N TRP A 32 -0.06 19.14 -17.29
CA TRP A 32 1.23 18.56 -17.64
C TRP A 32 1.81 17.74 -16.48
N ARG A 33 1.79 18.26 -15.25
CA ARG A 33 2.28 17.54 -14.06
C ARG A 33 1.49 16.26 -13.85
N ARG A 34 0.16 16.33 -13.89
CA ARG A 34 -0.72 15.17 -13.75
C ARG A 34 -0.46 14.10 -14.80
N ALA A 35 -0.27 14.50 -16.06
CA ALA A 35 0.00 13.57 -17.16
C ALA A 35 1.40 12.92 -17.11
N ASN A 36 2.33 13.49 -16.33
CA ASN A 36 3.69 13.00 -16.17
C ASN A 36 3.97 12.39 -14.78
N GLU A 37 2.96 12.38 -13.89
CA GLU A 37 3.01 11.70 -12.59
C GLU A 37 2.57 10.26 -12.78
N GLU A 38 3.42 9.31 -12.38
CA GLU A 38 3.11 7.88 -12.42
C GLU A 38 3.67 7.21 -11.15
N LEU A 39 2.80 6.52 -10.42
CA LEU A 39 3.15 5.70 -9.26
C LEU A 39 2.85 4.23 -9.54
N THR A 40 3.79 3.36 -9.19
CA THR A 40 3.56 1.92 -9.15
C THR A 40 3.55 1.45 -7.70
N ILE A 41 2.45 0.83 -7.27
CA ILE A 41 2.39 0.17 -5.96
C ILE A 41 3.13 -1.17 -6.10
N LEU A 42 4.29 -1.28 -5.44
CA LEU A 42 5.12 -2.48 -5.49
C LEU A 42 4.58 -3.60 -4.60
N GLY A 43 3.85 -3.24 -3.54
CA GLY A 43 3.16 -4.18 -2.68
C GLY A 43 2.52 -3.49 -1.49
N ALA A 44 1.52 -4.15 -0.91
CA ALA A 44 0.96 -3.81 0.39
C ALA A 44 0.79 -5.07 1.23
N HIS A 45 0.99 -4.97 2.53
CA HIS A 45 0.78 -6.07 3.47
C HIS A 45 0.30 -5.55 4.83
N VAL A 46 -0.28 -6.44 5.62
CA VAL A 46 -0.70 -6.15 6.99
C VAL A 46 0.41 -6.57 7.94
N THR A 47 0.85 -5.65 8.77
CA THR A 47 1.84 -5.90 9.83
C THR A 47 1.24 -6.73 10.97
N SER A 48 2.09 -7.27 11.85
CA SER A 48 1.66 -8.01 13.05
C SER A 48 0.79 -7.19 14.03
N SER A 49 0.86 -5.86 13.95
CA SER A 49 0.04 -4.92 14.73
C SER A 49 -1.26 -4.50 14.00
N ASN A 50 -1.63 -5.18 12.91
CA ASN A 50 -2.78 -4.89 12.04
C ASN A 50 -2.73 -3.53 11.32
N TYR A 51 -1.55 -2.90 11.25
CA TYR A 51 -1.33 -1.72 10.40
C TYR A 51 -1.05 -2.13 8.96
N LEU A 52 -1.47 -1.29 8.01
CA LEU A 52 -1.16 -1.40 6.60
C LEU A 52 0.23 -0.85 6.32
N ASP A 53 1.10 -1.66 5.74
CA ASP A 53 2.35 -1.23 5.11
C ASP A 53 2.18 -1.23 3.60
N VAL A 54 2.48 -0.09 2.96
CA VAL A 54 2.43 0.05 1.50
C VAL A 54 3.79 0.52 1.02
N THR A 55 4.30 -0.13 -0.03
CA THR A 55 5.50 0.30 -0.74
C THR A 55 5.14 0.73 -2.14
N VAL A 56 5.52 1.95 -2.50
CA VAL A 56 5.28 2.55 -3.81
C VAL A 56 6.60 2.97 -4.45
N LYS A 57 6.61 3.07 -5.77
CA LYS A 57 7.70 3.64 -6.55
C LYS A 57 7.17 4.69 -7.50
N ASN A 58 7.83 5.85 -7.55
CA ASN A 58 7.55 6.84 -8.58
C ASN A 58 8.30 6.48 -9.86
N THR A 59 7.55 6.09 -10.89
CA THR A 59 8.04 5.74 -12.22
C THR A 59 7.80 6.86 -13.24
N GLY A 60 7.16 7.95 -12.81
CA GLY A 60 6.89 9.13 -13.63
C GLY A 60 8.09 10.06 -13.77
N SER A 61 7.84 11.21 -14.39
CA SER A 61 8.85 12.26 -14.63
C SER A 61 8.69 13.47 -13.71
N VAL A 62 7.74 13.44 -12.77
CA VAL A 62 7.54 14.47 -11.74
C VAL A 62 7.45 13.84 -10.36
N GLN A 63 7.82 14.58 -9.32
CA GLN A 63 7.62 14.14 -7.94
C GLN A 63 6.12 13.97 -7.65
N SER A 64 5.76 12.85 -7.04
CA SER A 64 4.40 12.60 -6.58
C SER A 64 4.27 12.89 -5.09
N VAL A 65 3.07 13.32 -4.68
CA VAL A 65 2.70 13.46 -3.26
C VAL A 65 1.36 12.79 -3.06
N ILE A 66 1.32 11.73 -2.26
CA ILE A 66 0.07 11.07 -1.86
C ILE A 66 -0.58 11.92 -0.77
N GLU A 67 -1.82 12.35 -1.03
CA GLU A 67 -2.59 13.26 -0.17
C GLU A 67 -3.74 12.54 0.56
N TRP A 68 -4.29 11.50 -0.06
CA TRP A 68 -5.31 10.66 0.57
C TRP A 68 -5.09 9.18 0.32
N ILE A 69 -5.42 8.38 1.32
CA ILE A 69 -5.43 6.92 1.27
C ILE A 69 -6.85 6.45 1.60
N GLY A 70 -7.47 5.72 0.68
CA GLY A 70 -8.72 5.02 0.89
C GLY A 70 -8.45 3.54 1.19
N ILE A 71 -9.13 2.98 2.18
CA ILE A 71 -9.14 1.55 2.45
C ILE A 71 -10.59 1.08 2.37
N PHE A 72 -10.82 0.06 1.57
CA PHE A 72 -12.15 -0.49 1.35
C PHE A 72 -12.16 -2.00 1.61
N ASP A 73 -13.09 -2.48 2.45
CA ASP A 73 -13.35 -3.89 2.74
C ASP A 73 -14.44 -4.40 1.80
N GLN A 74 -14.01 -5.08 0.74
CA GLN A 74 -14.87 -5.58 -0.33
C GLN A 74 -15.55 -6.90 0.02
N SER A 75 -15.21 -7.49 1.16
CA SER A 75 -15.77 -8.77 1.60
C SER A 75 -17.08 -8.63 2.39
N ILE A 76 -17.49 -7.39 2.69
CA ILE A 76 -18.73 -7.11 3.42
C ILE A 76 -19.69 -6.26 2.59
N SER A 77 -21.00 -6.40 2.85
CA SER A 77 -22.06 -5.66 2.15
C SER A 77 -22.96 -4.92 3.16
N PRO A 78 -23.04 -3.58 3.13
CA PRO A 78 -22.29 -2.68 2.23
C PRO A 78 -20.78 -2.67 2.52
N GLU A 79 -19.98 -2.34 1.50
CA GLU A 79 -18.52 -2.23 1.57
C GLU A 79 -18.10 -1.29 2.71
N GLY A 80 -17.19 -1.76 3.57
CA GLY A 80 -16.65 -0.93 4.64
C GLY A 80 -15.59 0.00 4.05
N GLN A 81 -15.74 1.32 4.17
CA GLN A 81 -14.81 2.27 3.57
C GLN A 81 -14.33 3.32 4.57
N GLN A 82 -13.04 3.64 4.54
CA GLN A 82 -12.46 4.76 5.29
C GLN A 82 -11.40 5.49 4.46
N PHE A 83 -11.29 6.80 4.71
CA PHE A 83 -10.35 7.68 4.02
C PHE A 83 -9.47 8.39 5.05
N PHE A 84 -8.18 8.47 4.74
CA PHE A 84 -7.16 9.03 5.61
C PHE A 84 -6.38 10.09 4.85
N SER A 85 -6.23 11.27 5.45
CA SER A 85 -5.33 12.27 4.92
C SER A 85 -3.89 11.81 5.15
N ALA A 86 -3.04 12.06 4.15
CA ALA A 86 -1.63 11.76 4.17
C ALA A 86 -0.84 12.94 3.58
N ASN A 87 0.47 12.93 3.80
CA ASN A 87 1.39 13.84 3.13
C ASN A 87 2.69 13.09 2.85
N ILE A 88 2.64 12.20 1.86
CA ILE A 88 3.76 11.29 1.55
C ILE A 88 4.40 11.70 0.23
N PRO A 89 5.52 12.44 0.26
CA PRO A 89 6.29 12.71 -0.94
C PRO A 89 7.01 11.44 -1.41
N VAL A 90 6.92 11.16 -2.72
CA VAL A 90 7.62 10.07 -3.39
C VAL A 90 8.50 10.66 -4.50
N PRO A 91 9.81 10.83 -4.26
CA PRO A 91 10.75 11.36 -5.25
C PRO A 91 10.83 10.50 -6.51
N ILE A 92 11.21 11.11 -7.63
CA ILE A 92 11.32 10.45 -8.94
C ILE A 92 12.31 9.28 -8.87
N GLY A 93 11.89 8.10 -9.32
CA GLY A 93 12.72 6.90 -9.38
C GLY A 93 12.95 6.20 -8.04
N GLU A 94 12.47 6.77 -6.94
CA GLU A 94 12.65 6.22 -5.60
C GLU A 94 11.47 5.36 -5.14
N ASN A 95 11.78 4.40 -4.26
CA ASN A 95 10.80 3.64 -3.53
C ASN A 95 10.49 4.35 -2.20
N ARG A 96 9.22 4.36 -1.80
CA ARG A 96 8.79 4.86 -0.50
C ARG A 96 7.88 3.83 0.16
N THR A 97 8.19 3.47 1.40
CA THR A 97 7.34 2.64 2.26
C THR A 97 6.73 3.52 3.34
N PHE A 98 5.45 3.31 3.62
CA PHE A 98 4.71 4.02 4.67
C PHE A 98 3.75 3.08 5.39
N ASN A 99 3.60 3.31 6.70
CA ASN A 99 2.82 2.49 7.62
C ASN A 99 1.62 3.25 8.14
N SER A 100 0.50 2.57 8.33
CA SER A 100 -0.76 3.15 8.83
C SER A 100 -0.82 3.41 10.33
N GLY A 101 0.22 3.07 11.08
CA GLY A 101 0.39 3.44 12.49
C GLY A 101 1.32 4.63 12.68
N GLN A 102 1.86 5.22 11.62
CA GLN A 102 2.85 6.27 11.72
C GLN A 102 2.21 7.66 11.92
N GLU A 103 2.33 8.18 13.13
CA GLU A 103 1.82 9.51 13.50
C GLU A 103 2.39 10.60 12.59
N GLY A 104 1.52 11.51 12.13
CA GLY A 104 1.88 12.63 11.26
C GLY A 104 2.11 12.30 9.79
N ILE A 105 2.08 11.03 9.39
CA ILE A 105 2.21 10.61 7.98
C ILE A 105 0.93 9.92 7.50
N PHE A 106 0.51 8.88 8.21
CA PHE A 106 -0.65 8.07 7.87
C PHE A 106 -1.07 7.33 9.15
N ASN A 107 -2.09 7.86 9.83
CA ASN A 107 -2.65 7.22 11.02
C ASN A 107 -4.05 6.70 10.70
N SER A 108 -4.11 5.40 10.40
CA SER A 108 -5.36 4.68 10.17
C SER A 108 -5.89 4.16 11.50
N THR A 109 -7.14 4.51 11.81
CA THR A 109 -7.93 3.84 12.84
C THR A 109 -8.61 2.56 12.31
N PHE A 110 -8.52 2.31 11.01
CA PHE A 110 -9.07 1.11 10.39
C PHE A 110 -8.13 -0.07 10.62
N MET A 111 -8.58 -1.02 11.43
CA MET A 111 -7.89 -2.27 11.67
C MET A 111 -8.20 -3.21 10.49
N ILE A 112 -7.17 -3.58 9.74
CA ILE A 112 -7.32 -4.55 8.64
C ILE A 112 -7.41 -5.94 9.26
N THR A 113 -8.50 -6.66 8.96
CA THR A 113 -8.65 -8.04 9.42
C THR A 113 -7.71 -8.93 8.62
N PRO A 114 -6.79 -9.68 9.27
CA PRO A 114 -5.74 -10.40 8.56
C PRO A 114 -6.22 -11.70 7.89
N THR A 115 -7.50 -12.05 7.96
CA THR A 115 -8.02 -13.34 7.47
C THR A 115 -9.30 -13.18 6.66
N ASP A 116 -9.35 -13.85 5.50
CA ASP A 116 -10.53 -14.09 4.67
C ASP A 116 -11.28 -12.84 4.20
N HIS A 117 -10.57 -11.72 4.14
CA HIS A 117 -11.08 -10.44 3.64
C HIS A 117 -10.26 -9.98 2.43
N GLU A 118 -10.89 -9.24 1.54
CA GLU A 118 -10.29 -8.59 0.38
C GLU A 118 -10.40 -7.09 0.59
N TYR A 119 -9.27 -6.41 0.54
CA TYR A 119 -9.19 -4.97 0.72
C TYR A 119 -8.72 -4.29 -0.57
N LEU A 120 -9.37 -3.19 -0.94
CA LEU A 120 -8.85 -2.29 -1.96
C LEU A 120 -8.16 -1.12 -1.28
N VAL A 121 -6.87 -0.93 -1.58
CA VAL A 121 -6.11 0.25 -1.17
C VAL A 121 -6.12 1.23 -2.33
N GLN A 122 -6.62 2.43 -2.08
CA GLN A 122 -6.66 3.53 -3.03
C GLN A 122 -5.69 4.62 -2.59
N LEU A 123 -4.82 5.07 -3.49
CA LEU A 123 -3.94 6.22 -3.27
C LEU A 123 -4.39 7.36 -4.18
N LEU A 124 -4.68 8.52 -3.61
CA LEU A 124 -4.98 9.75 -4.34
C LEU A 124 -3.82 10.73 -4.16
N THR A 125 -3.26 11.19 -5.27
CA THR A 125 -2.17 12.17 -5.28
C THR A 125 -2.70 13.60 -5.28
N LYS A 126 -1.83 14.53 -4.91
CA LYS A 126 -2.09 15.97 -4.97
C LYS A 126 -2.40 16.45 -6.40
N GLU A 127 -1.84 15.80 -7.41
CA GLU A 127 -2.13 16.12 -8.83
C GLU A 127 -3.46 15.49 -9.29
N GLY A 128 -4.14 14.72 -8.43
CA GLY A 128 -5.46 14.14 -8.68
C GLY A 128 -5.43 12.78 -9.39
N ASN A 129 -4.27 12.10 -9.43
CA ASN A 129 -4.18 10.74 -9.95
C ASN A 129 -4.55 9.73 -8.87
N ILE A 130 -5.14 8.62 -9.30
CA ILE A 130 -5.64 7.57 -8.42
C ILE A 130 -4.99 6.25 -8.80
N TYR A 131 -4.44 5.57 -7.81
CA TYR A 131 -3.81 4.26 -7.95
C TYR A 131 -4.50 3.27 -7.03
N PHE A 132 -4.63 2.02 -7.48
CA PHE A 132 -5.33 0.97 -6.76
C PHE A 132 -4.41 -0.22 -6.54
N PHE A 133 -4.56 -0.87 -5.39
CA PHE A 133 -3.92 -2.14 -5.09
C PHE A 133 -4.88 -3.03 -4.33
N THR A 134 -5.11 -4.24 -4.84
CA THR A 134 -5.90 -5.25 -4.12
C THR A 134 -5.00 -5.98 -3.14
N LEU A 135 -5.36 -5.88 -1.87
CA LEU A 135 -4.70 -6.55 -0.75
C LEU A 135 -5.54 -7.75 -0.34
N TYR A 136 -4.91 -8.92 -0.38
CA TYR A 136 -5.40 -10.14 0.27
C TYR A 136 -4.54 -10.38 1.51
N PRO A 137 -4.98 -9.95 2.71
CA PRO A 137 -4.27 -10.27 3.94
C PRO A 137 -4.20 -11.80 4.03
N ALA A 138 -2.98 -12.31 4.08
CA ALA A 138 -2.78 -13.74 4.03
C ALA A 138 -3.32 -14.38 5.32
N SER A 139 -4.35 -15.21 5.15
CA SER A 139 -5.05 -15.84 6.27
C SER A 139 -4.32 -17.05 6.83
N LYS A 140 -3.36 -17.61 6.08
CA LYS A 140 -2.62 -18.82 6.42
C LYS A 140 -1.21 -18.74 5.88
N ALA A 141 -0.26 -19.22 6.69
CA ALA A 141 1.08 -19.41 6.21
C ALA A 141 1.17 -20.74 5.43
N ASP A 142 1.57 -20.68 4.17
CA ASP A 142 2.12 -21.82 3.44
C ASP A 142 3.44 -22.27 4.06
N LEU A 143 3.48 -23.54 4.46
CA LEU A 143 4.62 -24.17 5.14
C LEU A 143 5.08 -25.40 4.39
N ALA A 144 6.39 -25.51 4.15
CA ALA A 144 7.03 -26.73 3.68
C ALA A 144 7.58 -27.52 4.87
N LEU A 145 7.31 -28.83 4.92
CA LEU A 145 7.79 -29.75 5.94
C LEU A 145 8.79 -30.74 5.34
N SER A 146 9.92 -30.94 6.02
CA SER A 146 10.87 -32.01 5.75
C SER A 146 11.14 -32.82 7.01
N LEU A 147 11.11 -34.15 6.89
CA LEU A 147 11.40 -35.10 7.96
C LEU A 147 12.44 -36.12 7.47
N ILE A 148 13.53 -36.27 8.23
CA ILE A 148 14.58 -37.24 7.93
C ILE A 148 14.82 -38.10 9.16
N ALA A 149 14.79 -39.42 8.99
CA ALA A 149 15.09 -40.39 10.04
C ALA A 149 16.44 -41.08 9.80
N VAL A 150 17.28 -41.12 10.84
CA VAL A 150 18.60 -41.75 10.77
C VAL A 150 18.87 -42.63 12.01
N PRO A 151 19.21 -43.92 11.83
CA PRO A 151 19.20 -44.68 10.58
C PRO A 151 17.76 -45.01 10.11
N ALA A 152 17.58 -45.29 8.81
CA ALA A 152 16.27 -45.53 8.21
C ALA A 152 15.58 -46.82 8.70
N THR A 153 16.30 -47.70 9.37
CA THR A 153 15.76 -48.94 9.95
C THR A 153 16.51 -49.23 11.25
N VAL A 154 15.77 -49.59 12.29
CA VAL A 154 16.32 -49.95 13.60
C VAL A 154 15.74 -51.26 14.09
N TYR A 155 16.55 -51.98 14.87
CA TYR A 155 16.11 -53.13 15.66
C TYR A 155 15.64 -52.67 17.03
N GLN A 156 14.92 -53.54 17.74
CA GLN A 156 14.50 -53.31 19.11
C GLN A 156 15.71 -52.91 19.98
N GLY A 157 15.54 -51.82 20.74
CA GLY A 157 16.57 -51.30 21.64
C GLY A 157 17.54 -50.30 21.02
N ASN A 158 17.45 -50.02 19.71
CA ASN A 158 18.26 -48.99 19.06
C ASN A 158 17.55 -47.63 19.06
N ASN A 159 18.33 -46.56 19.18
CA ASN A 159 17.83 -45.19 19.07
C ASN A 159 17.71 -44.78 17.60
N ILE A 160 16.67 -44.01 17.27
CA ILE A 160 16.52 -43.28 16.00
C ILE A 160 16.64 -41.79 16.32
N THR A 161 17.29 -41.03 15.44
CA THR A 161 17.22 -39.56 15.45
C THR A 161 16.35 -39.07 14.31
N LEU A 162 15.44 -38.15 14.61
CA LEU A 162 14.60 -37.48 13.63
C LEU A 162 15.05 -36.02 13.49
N PHE A 163 15.25 -35.59 12.25
CA PHE A 163 15.49 -34.19 11.91
C PHE A 163 14.23 -33.65 11.23
N VAL A 164 13.64 -32.63 11.86
CA VAL A 164 12.46 -31.95 11.35
C VAL A 164 12.86 -30.55 10.94
N THR A 165 12.43 -30.12 9.76
CA THR A 165 12.56 -28.73 9.31
C THR A 165 11.20 -28.27 8.80
N VAL A 166 10.71 -27.17 9.36
CA VAL A 166 9.54 -26.45 8.86
C VAL A 166 10.02 -25.12 8.29
N THR A 167 9.68 -24.85 7.05
CA THR A 167 10.04 -23.61 6.35
C THR A 167 8.77 -22.88 5.98
N ASN A 168 8.66 -21.63 6.41
CA ASN A 168 7.64 -20.74 5.91
C ASN A 168 8.00 -20.31 4.49
N ILE A 169 7.14 -20.65 3.53
CA ILE A 169 7.38 -20.43 2.09
C ILE A 169 6.40 -19.41 1.49
N ASN A 170 5.72 -18.62 2.31
CA ASN A 170 4.83 -17.58 1.79
C ASN A 170 5.62 -16.53 1.01
N GLU A 171 5.01 -16.06 -0.07
CA GLU A 171 5.50 -14.93 -0.86
C GLU A 171 5.24 -13.58 -0.17
N TYR A 172 4.40 -13.58 0.88
CA TYR A 172 4.02 -12.43 1.67
C TYR A 172 4.59 -12.57 3.10
N ASP A 173 4.82 -11.45 3.81
CA ASP A 173 5.44 -11.41 5.16
C ASP A 173 4.51 -11.93 6.26
N VAL A 174 4.10 -13.19 6.13
CA VAL A 174 3.15 -13.87 7.01
C VAL A 174 3.94 -14.58 8.09
N ILE A 175 3.73 -14.22 9.35
CA ILE A 175 4.40 -14.89 10.47
C ILE A 175 3.60 -16.13 10.88
N ALA A 176 4.20 -17.31 10.74
CA ALA A 176 3.66 -18.55 11.30
C ALA A 176 4.03 -18.65 12.79
N ASN A 177 3.04 -18.59 13.67
CA ASN A 177 3.21 -18.74 15.11
C ASN A 177 2.56 -20.05 15.61
N ASN A 178 2.98 -20.53 16.78
CA ASN A 178 2.42 -21.72 17.44
C ASN A 178 2.47 -23.00 16.58
N LEU A 179 3.60 -23.25 15.93
CA LEU A 179 3.84 -24.50 15.19
C LEU A 179 3.84 -25.69 16.16
N VAL A 180 2.86 -26.58 16.01
CA VAL A 180 2.76 -27.85 16.75
C VAL A 180 3.08 -28.99 15.78
N LEU A 181 3.99 -29.87 16.19
CA LEU A 181 4.34 -31.07 15.45
C LEU A 181 3.98 -32.29 16.27
N ASP A 182 3.00 -33.06 15.79
CA ASP A 182 2.62 -34.33 16.40
C ASP A 182 3.28 -35.49 15.63
N LEU A 183 4.07 -36.28 16.36
CA LEU A 183 4.71 -37.48 15.83
C LEU A 183 3.98 -38.70 16.38
N THR A 184 3.43 -39.52 15.48
CA THR A 184 2.85 -40.82 15.82
C THR A 184 3.73 -41.93 15.26
N VAL A 185 4.05 -42.92 16.09
CA VAL A 185 4.80 -44.11 15.69
C VAL A 185 3.87 -45.31 15.87
N ASP A 186 3.50 -45.93 14.76
CA ASP A 186 2.72 -47.16 14.78
C ASP A 186 3.64 -48.38 14.83
N PRO A 187 3.42 -49.33 15.75
CA PRO A 187 4.15 -50.58 15.74
C PRO A 187 3.79 -51.39 14.49
N THR A 188 4.80 -51.92 13.80
CA THR A 188 4.65 -52.89 12.71
C THR A 188 4.98 -54.29 13.18
#